data_AF-A0A953Q3R1-F1
#
_entry.id   AF-A0A953Q3R1-F1
#
_cell.length_a   1.000
_cell.length_b   1.000
_cell.length_c   1.000
_cell.angle_alpha   90.00
_cell.angle_beta   90.00
_cell.angle_gamma   90.00
#
_symmetry.space_group_name_H-M   'P 1'
#
loop_
_entity.id
_entity.type
_entity.pdbx_description
1 polymer ?
#
loop_
_entity_poly.entity_id
_entity_poly.type
_entity_poly.pdbx_seq_one_letter_code
_entity_poly.pdbx_strand_id
1 'polypeptide(L)'
;MRQNYAHDNVGPGLWTDINNDYVDYENNHTARNLGGGIIQEISYHATIRNNLIEDDGFSSNGNTFWYGAGILLSNSSDVEVYGNTVTNCMNGIGGIQAVRGNGPDGLPYVLQNLYVHDNIVTQQVNSAAGIVKAATLDDSVYTSWGNRFQNTTYYLSDPNQPYFVWFSQYWTLDQWDTYWSVQ
;
A
#
# COMPACT_ATOMS: atom_id res chain seq x y z
N MET A 1 12.74 11.50 0.85
CA MET A 1 12.03 12.42 -0.08
C MET A 1 11.03 13.25 0.68
N ARG A 2 11.22 14.58 0.73
CA ARG A 2 10.34 15.47 1.50
C ARG A 2 9.90 16.68 0.68
N GLN A 3 8.66 17.13 0.87
CA GLN A 3 8.11 18.37 0.30
C GLN A 3 8.18 18.48 -1.23
N ASN A 4 8.00 17.36 -1.93
CA ASN A 4 7.95 17.33 -3.38
C ASN A 4 6.49 17.43 -3.88
N TYR A 5 6.31 17.96 -5.09
CA TYR A 5 5.07 17.85 -5.84
C TYR A 5 5.33 17.10 -7.15
N ALA A 6 4.88 15.84 -7.24
CA ALA A 6 5.08 14.98 -8.40
C ALA A 6 3.73 14.67 -9.06
N HIS A 7 3.52 15.17 -10.27
CA HIS A 7 2.20 15.12 -10.89
C HIS A 7 2.24 14.88 -12.39
N ASP A 8 1.14 14.31 -12.91
CA ASP A 8 0.89 14.09 -14.33
C ASP A 8 1.99 13.26 -15.03
N ASN A 9 2.69 12.39 -14.28
CA ASN A 9 3.71 11.52 -14.83
C ASN A 9 3.09 10.30 -15.53
N VAL A 10 3.77 9.79 -16.55
CA VAL A 10 3.47 8.46 -17.13
C VAL A 10 3.92 7.33 -16.19
N GLY A 11 4.90 7.61 -15.32
CA GLY A 11 5.39 6.71 -14.27
C GLY A 11 4.76 7.01 -12.91
N PRO A 12 5.33 6.46 -11.83
CA PRO A 12 4.88 6.78 -10.47
C PRO A 12 5.25 8.21 -10.06
N GLY A 13 4.62 8.69 -8.98
CA GLY A 13 4.98 9.96 -8.36
C GLY A 13 6.36 9.90 -7.69
N LEU A 14 6.52 8.99 -6.73
CA LEU A 14 7.78 8.72 -6.01
C LEU A 14 8.01 7.22 -5.91
N TRP A 15 9.23 6.76 -6.17
CA TRP A 15 9.55 5.34 -6.16
C TRP A 15 10.97 5.09 -5.68
N THR A 16 11.12 4.21 -4.71
CA THR A 16 12.39 3.52 -4.43
C THR A 16 12.29 2.08 -4.85
N ASP A 17 13.26 1.66 -5.64
CA ASP A 17 13.39 0.30 -6.14
C ASP A 17 14.74 -0.27 -5.72
N ILE A 18 14.69 -1.44 -5.10
CA ILE A 18 15.84 -2.31 -4.76
C ILE A 18 16.77 -1.76 -3.67
N ASN A 19 16.84 -2.49 -2.55
CA ASN A 19 17.81 -2.28 -1.46
C ASN A 19 17.88 -0.84 -0.94
N ASN A 20 16.76 -0.13 -0.97
CA ASN A 20 16.68 1.14 -0.27
C ASN A 20 16.38 0.83 1.19
N ASP A 21 17.09 1.51 2.08
CA ASP A 21 17.00 1.27 3.51
C ASP A 21 16.99 2.60 4.25
N TYR A 22 16.17 2.72 5.29
CA TYR A 22 15.92 3.96 6.03
C TYR A 22 15.45 5.13 5.15
N VAL A 23 14.32 4.93 4.47
CA VAL A 23 13.72 5.94 3.57
C VAL A 23 12.52 6.66 4.21
N ASP A 24 12.58 7.99 4.25
CA ASP A 24 11.43 8.82 4.60
C ASP A 24 10.72 9.38 3.38
N TYR A 25 9.42 9.14 3.24
CA TYR A 25 8.52 9.88 2.37
C TYR A 25 7.64 10.77 3.22
N GLU A 26 7.95 12.08 3.27
CA GLU A 26 7.27 12.98 4.19
C GLU A 26 6.79 14.28 3.53
N ASN A 27 5.54 14.67 3.82
CA ASN A 27 4.97 15.94 3.37
C ASN A 27 5.04 16.15 1.85
N ASN A 28 4.98 15.07 1.06
CA ASN A 28 4.92 15.16 -0.40
C ASN A 28 3.46 15.26 -0.87
N HIS A 29 3.30 15.76 -2.08
CA HIS A 29 2.05 15.73 -2.83
C HIS A 29 2.27 14.97 -4.13
N THR A 30 1.49 13.92 -4.37
CA THR A 30 1.47 13.22 -5.66
C THR A 30 0.07 13.33 -6.27
N ALA A 31 -0.02 13.60 -7.57
CA ALA A 31 -1.31 13.78 -8.22
C ALA A 31 -1.34 13.33 -9.69
N ARG A 32 -2.36 12.57 -10.09
CA ARG A 32 -2.66 12.21 -11.50
C ARG A 32 -1.50 11.51 -12.23
N ASN A 33 -0.66 10.80 -11.51
CA ASN A 33 0.36 9.94 -12.07
C ASN A 33 -0.30 8.65 -12.57
N LEU A 34 0.09 8.20 -13.75
CA LEU A 34 -0.40 6.94 -14.30
C LEU A 34 0.12 5.75 -13.47
N GLY A 35 1.39 5.82 -13.02
CA GLY A 35 1.92 4.89 -12.03
C GLY A 35 1.47 5.21 -10.60
N GLY A 36 1.83 4.36 -9.64
CA GLY A 36 1.44 4.57 -8.24
C GLY A 36 1.96 5.89 -7.67
N GLY A 37 1.24 6.47 -6.71
CA GLY A 37 1.63 7.74 -6.10
C GLY A 37 2.98 7.62 -5.40
N ILE A 38 3.07 6.70 -4.43
CA ILE A 38 4.30 6.29 -3.76
C ILE A 38 4.47 4.78 -3.89
N ILE A 39 5.64 4.33 -4.35
CA ILE A 39 6.01 2.92 -4.44
C ILE A 39 7.28 2.66 -3.63
N GLN A 40 7.20 1.70 -2.70
CA GLN A 40 8.35 1.13 -2.01
C GLN A 40 8.51 -0.31 -2.48
N GLU A 41 9.56 -0.60 -3.25
CA GLU A 41 9.76 -1.90 -3.85
C GLU A 41 11.06 -2.58 -3.43
N ILE A 42 10.96 -3.86 -3.03
CA ILE A 42 12.05 -4.75 -2.65
C ILE A 42 13.15 -4.06 -1.83
N SER A 43 12.70 -3.45 -0.74
CA SER A 43 13.47 -2.52 0.10
C SER A 43 13.06 -2.67 1.58
N TYR A 44 13.68 -1.89 2.47
CA TYR A 44 13.59 -2.06 3.92
C TYR A 44 13.39 -0.71 4.63
N HIS A 45 12.98 -0.78 5.90
CA HIS A 45 12.90 0.34 6.86
C HIS A 45 12.46 1.67 6.23
N ALA A 46 11.17 1.81 5.95
CA ALA A 46 10.64 3.04 5.38
C ALA A 46 9.56 3.67 6.27
N THR A 47 9.49 5.00 6.26
CA THR A 47 8.41 5.74 6.89
C THR A 47 7.73 6.59 5.82
N ILE A 48 6.45 6.33 5.57
CA ILE A 48 5.62 7.06 4.62
C ILE A 48 4.58 7.84 5.41
N ARG A 49 4.78 9.15 5.55
CA ARG A 49 3.94 9.95 6.45
C ARG A 49 3.54 11.31 5.95
N ASN A 50 2.34 11.75 6.35
CA ASN A 50 1.84 13.10 6.13
C ASN A 50 1.84 13.52 4.64
N ASN A 51 1.72 12.57 3.72
CA ASN A 51 1.66 12.86 2.30
C ASN A 51 0.20 13.04 1.85
N LEU A 52 0.00 13.84 0.79
CA LEU A 52 -1.25 13.94 0.05
C LEU A 52 -1.10 13.19 -1.29
N ILE A 53 -1.93 12.18 -1.54
CA ILE A 53 -1.89 11.35 -2.74
C ILE A 53 -3.26 11.38 -3.40
N GLU A 54 -3.34 11.81 -4.65
CA GLU A 54 -4.61 12.06 -5.35
C GLU A 54 -4.61 11.49 -6.77
N ASP A 55 -5.66 10.75 -7.14
CA ASP A 55 -5.91 10.31 -8.52
C ASP A 55 -4.74 9.52 -9.19
N ASP A 56 -3.93 8.83 -8.38
CA ASP A 56 -2.73 8.11 -8.85
C ASP A 56 -2.99 6.60 -9.12
N GLY A 57 -2.14 6.00 -9.95
CA GLY A 57 -1.96 4.55 -10.02
C GLY A 57 -2.90 3.79 -10.94
N PHE A 58 -3.53 4.46 -11.92
CA PHE A 58 -4.44 3.81 -12.86
C PHE A 58 -3.71 3.02 -13.94
N SER A 59 -4.00 1.72 -14.05
CA SER A 59 -3.37 0.83 -15.01
C SER A 59 -4.38 0.18 -15.95
N SER A 60 -4.05 0.12 -17.24
CA SER A 60 -4.84 -0.63 -18.23
C SER A 60 -4.70 -2.15 -18.08
N ASN A 61 -3.71 -2.63 -17.32
CA ASN A 61 -3.41 -4.05 -17.16
C ASN A 61 -4.29 -4.72 -16.09
N GLY A 62 -4.96 -3.93 -15.25
CA GLY A 62 -5.88 -4.41 -14.24
C GLY A 62 -6.03 -3.41 -13.10
N ASN A 63 -6.92 -3.75 -12.18
CA ASN A 63 -7.37 -2.84 -11.11
C ASN A 63 -7.03 -3.32 -9.70
N THR A 64 -6.26 -4.39 -9.55
CA THR A 64 -5.82 -4.91 -8.25
C THR A 64 -4.51 -4.26 -7.80
N PHE A 65 -4.12 -4.46 -6.54
CA PHE A 65 -2.83 -4.00 -6.02
C PHE A 65 -1.62 -4.44 -6.86
N TRP A 66 -1.71 -5.54 -7.62
CA TRP A 66 -0.67 -5.97 -8.57
C TRP A 66 -0.31 -4.93 -9.62
N TYR A 67 -1.21 -3.98 -9.91
CA TYR A 67 -1.08 -3.07 -11.04
C TYR A 67 -0.93 -1.59 -10.65
N GLY A 68 -1.30 -1.22 -9.42
CA GLY A 68 -1.17 0.15 -8.96
C GLY A 68 -1.99 0.47 -7.71
N ALA A 69 -1.57 1.52 -7.01
CA ALA A 69 -2.25 2.08 -5.84
C ALA A 69 -1.73 3.50 -5.59
N GLY A 70 -2.39 4.24 -4.70
CA GLY A 70 -1.87 5.50 -4.18
C GLY A 70 -0.58 5.29 -3.40
N ILE A 71 -0.56 4.32 -2.48
CA ILE A 71 0.65 3.88 -1.77
C ILE A 71 0.77 2.36 -1.91
N LEU A 72 1.86 1.91 -2.54
CA LEU A 72 2.10 0.49 -2.84
C LEU A 72 3.41 -0.01 -2.24
N LEU A 73 3.32 -1.02 -1.37
CA LEU A 73 4.46 -1.67 -0.74
C LEU A 73 4.68 -3.05 -1.39
N SER A 74 5.67 -3.19 -2.24
CA SER A 74 5.95 -4.45 -2.93
C SER A 74 7.16 -5.11 -2.31
N ASN A 75 6.96 -6.27 -1.68
CA ASN A 75 8.03 -7.10 -1.10
C ASN A 75 9.00 -6.32 -0.19
N SER A 76 8.47 -5.39 0.62
CA SER A 76 9.29 -4.51 1.47
C SER A 76 8.98 -4.71 2.95
N SER A 77 10.02 -4.75 3.77
CA SER A 77 9.91 -5.06 5.20
C SER A 77 10.09 -3.83 6.09
N ASP A 78 9.49 -3.87 7.28
CA ASP A 78 9.64 -2.87 8.34
C ASP A 78 9.24 -1.46 7.88
N VAL A 79 8.06 -1.36 7.27
CA VAL A 79 7.53 -0.11 6.73
C VAL A 79 6.38 0.41 7.60
N GLU A 80 6.43 1.68 7.97
CA GLU A 80 5.36 2.38 8.69
C GLU A 80 4.70 3.42 7.78
N VAL A 81 3.38 3.42 7.71
CA VAL A 81 2.57 4.28 6.81
C VAL A 81 1.49 4.97 7.62
N TYR A 82 1.64 6.28 7.87
CA TYR A 82 0.70 7.01 8.74
C TYR A 82 0.48 8.47 8.43
N GLY A 83 -0.67 9.01 8.86
CA GLY A 83 -1.01 10.43 8.67
C GLY A 83 -1.17 10.85 7.22
N ASN A 84 -1.21 9.91 6.27
CA ASN A 84 -1.38 10.23 4.86
C ASN A 84 -2.85 10.42 4.52
N THR A 85 -3.12 11.29 3.55
CA THR A 85 -4.42 11.43 2.91
C THR A 85 -4.34 10.86 1.50
N VAL A 86 -5.05 9.77 1.25
CA VAL A 86 -5.09 9.08 -0.06
C VAL A 86 -6.50 9.17 -0.61
N THR A 87 -6.67 9.81 -1.76
CA THR A 87 -7.99 10.11 -2.32
C THR A 87 -8.07 9.72 -3.79
N ASN A 88 -9.14 8.99 -4.15
CA ASN A 88 -9.51 8.68 -5.54
C ASN A 88 -8.41 8.01 -6.38
N CYS A 89 -7.42 7.40 -5.75
CA CYS A 89 -6.43 6.57 -6.43
C CYS A 89 -7.07 5.25 -6.90
N MET A 90 -6.46 4.58 -7.88
CA MET A 90 -7.00 3.32 -8.42
C MET A 90 -7.24 2.29 -7.31
N ASN A 91 -6.27 2.16 -6.41
CA ASN A 91 -6.41 1.51 -5.10
C ASN A 91 -5.81 2.44 -4.04
N GLY A 92 -6.22 2.31 -2.77
CA GLY A 92 -5.72 3.14 -1.68
C GLY A 92 -4.31 2.74 -1.21
N ILE A 93 -4.20 2.12 -0.04
CA ILE A 93 -2.92 1.74 0.58
C ILE A 93 -2.84 0.22 0.66
N GLY A 94 -1.81 -0.39 0.08
CA GLY A 94 -1.68 -1.83 0.19
C GLY A 94 -0.33 -2.39 -0.19
N GLY A 95 -0.25 -3.71 -0.13
CA GLY A 95 1.01 -4.42 -0.37
C GLY A 95 0.90 -5.60 -1.32
N ILE A 96 2.05 -5.94 -1.91
CA ILE A 96 2.26 -7.12 -2.74
C ILE A 96 3.29 -8.02 -2.06
N GLN A 97 2.97 -9.31 -1.97
CA GLN A 97 3.93 -10.35 -1.61
C GLN A 97 4.12 -11.34 -2.76
N ALA A 98 5.29 -11.29 -3.41
CA ALA A 98 5.69 -12.24 -4.44
C ALA A 98 7.00 -12.97 -4.09
N VAL A 99 7.46 -13.90 -4.93
CA VAL A 99 8.79 -14.51 -4.80
C VAL A 99 9.82 -13.57 -5.44
N ARG A 100 10.63 -12.91 -4.61
CA ARG A 100 11.62 -11.92 -5.08
C ARG A 100 13.07 -12.24 -4.71
N GLY A 101 13.31 -13.29 -3.92
CA GLY A 101 14.66 -13.68 -3.47
C GLY A 101 15.18 -12.76 -2.36
N ASN A 102 16.49 -12.55 -2.34
CA ASN A 102 17.18 -11.82 -1.28
C ASN A 102 18.03 -10.68 -1.86
N GLY A 103 18.30 -9.68 -1.03
CA GLY A 103 19.27 -8.63 -1.29
C GLY A 103 20.73 -9.12 -1.24
N PRO A 104 21.70 -8.29 -1.67
CA PRO A 104 23.13 -8.61 -1.66
C PRO A 104 23.70 -8.91 -0.27
N ASP A 105 23.05 -8.39 0.78
CA ASP A 105 23.36 -8.63 2.19
C ASP A 105 22.74 -9.92 2.75
N GLY A 106 21.95 -10.63 1.93
CA GLY A 106 21.27 -11.87 2.29
C GLY A 106 19.90 -11.68 2.92
N LEU A 107 19.45 -10.44 3.17
CA LEU A 107 18.12 -10.17 3.70
C LEU A 107 17.04 -10.53 2.66
N PRO A 108 15.92 -11.15 3.06
CA PRO A 108 14.87 -11.54 2.12
C PRO A 108 14.05 -10.32 1.66
N TYR A 109 13.59 -10.32 0.42
CA TYR A 109 12.62 -9.34 -0.07
C TYR A 109 11.20 -9.84 0.19
N VAL A 110 10.68 -9.54 1.37
CA VAL A 110 9.34 -9.95 1.82
C VAL A 110 8.55 -8.74 2.31
N LEU A 111 7.23 -8.81 2.16
CA LEU A 111 6.28 -7.88 2.76
C LEU A 111 6.02 -8.32 4.19
N GLN A 112 6.78 -7.76 5.13
CA GLN A 112 6.76 -8.14 6.53
C GLN A 112 6.81 -6.89 7.43
N ASN A 113 6.15 -6.93 8.58
CA ASN A 113 6.09 -5.83 9.53
C ASN A 113 5.59 -4.50 8.94
N LEU A 114 4.72 -4.56 7.93
CA LEU A 114 4.02 -3.38 7.42
C LEU A 114 3.03 -2.87 8.47
N TYR A 115 3.14 -1.61 8.86
CA TYR A 115 2.18 -0.95 9.75
C TYR A 115 1.50 0.23 9.06
N VAL A 116 0.24 0.04 8.67
CA VAL A 116 -0.59 1.09 8.09
C VAL A 116 -1.55 1.61 9.16
N HIS A 117 -1.38 2.85 9.59
CA HIS A 117 -2.26 3.40 10.63
C HIS A 117 -2.48 4.91 10.56
N ASP A 118 -3.57 5.38 11.16
CA ASP A 118 -3.87 6.82 11.26
C ASP A 118 -3.85 7.56 9.91
N ASN A 119 -4.24 6.86 8.83
CA ASN A 119 -4.41 7.46 7.51
C ASN A 119 -5.87 7.83 7.28
N ILE A 120 -6.10 8.69 6.28
CA ILE A 120 -7.42 8.98 5.72
C ILE A 120 -7.44 8.47 4.28
N VAL A 121 -8.36 7.56 3.97
CA VAL A 121 -8.51 6.98 2.63
C VAL A 121 -9.92 7.23 2.11
N THR A 122 -10.03 7.95 0.99
CA THR A 122 -11.29 8.13 0.27
C THR A 122 -11.29 7.26 -0.97
N GLN A 123 -12.18 6.27 -1.02
CA GLN A 123 -12.22 5.28 -2.10
C GLN A 123 -13.60 5.21 -2.76
N GLN A 124 -13.61 5.36 -4.09
CA GLN A 124 -14.84 5.32 -4.88
C GLN A 124 -15.06 4.00 -5.63
N VAL A 125 -13.99 3.30 -5.96
CA VAL A 125 -13.96 2.03 -6.72
C VAL A 125 -12.79 1.15 -6.28
N ASN A 126 -12.77 -0.13 -6.64
CA ASN A 126 -11.69 -1.08 -6.33
C ASN A 126 -11.37 -1.19 -4.83
N SER A 127 -10.09 -1.27 -4.44
CA SER A 127 -9.68 -1.57 -3.06
C SER A 127 -9.17 -0.33 -2.32
N ALA A 128 -9.69 -0.05 -1.13
CA ALA A 128 -9.24 1.02 -0.24
C ALA A 128 -7.97 0.61 0.53
N ALA A 129 -7.89 -0.65 0.97
CA ALA A 129 -6.71 -1.19 1.62
C ALA A 129 -6.58 -2.71 1.44
N GLY A 130 -5.39 -3.24 1.67
CA GLY A 130 -5.19 -4.69 1.72
C GLY A 130 -3.83 -5.18 1.26
N ILE A 131 -3.72 -6.49 1.14
CA ILE A 131 -2.54 -7.18 0.63
C ILE A 131 -2.96 -8.21 -0.41
N VAL A 132 -2.20 -8.30 -1.50
CA VAL A 132 -2.26 -9.41 -2.46
C VAL A 132 -0.97 -10.22 -2.39
N LYS A 133 -1.06 -11.53 -2.65
CA LYS A 133 0.10 -12.41 -2.68
C LYS A 133 0.09 -13.39 -3.85
N ALA A 134 1.28 -13.83 -4.26
CA ALA A 134 1.43 -14.88 -5.26
C ALA A 134 0.73 -16.16 -4.78
N ALA A 135 -0.02 -16.81 -5.66
CA ALA A 135 -0.85 -17.98 -5.32
C ALA A 135 -0.06 -19.19 -4.79
N THR A 136 1.24 -19.24 -5.05
CA THR A 136 2.15 -20.31 -4.58
C THR A 136 2.60 -20.14 -3.13
N LEU A 137 2.38 -18.98 -2.52
CA LEU A 137 2.78 -18.70 -1.14
C LEU A 137 1.66 -19.07 -0.16
N ASP A 138 2.01 -19.38 1.08
CA ASP A 138 1.04 -19.58 2.17
C ASP A 138 0.46 -18.25 2.68
N ASP A 139 -0.36 -18.29 3.73
CA ASP A 139 -1.08 -17.14 4.28
C ASP A 139 -0.32 -16.41 5.39
N SER A 140 0.98 -16.69 5.59
CA SER A 140 1.78 -16.08 6.67
C SER A 140 1.86 -14.56 6.57
N VAL A 141 1.83 -14.01 5.35
CA VAL A 141 1.78 -12.55 5.09
C VAL A 141 0.59 -11.86 5.77
N TYR A 142 -0.53 -12.56 5.96
CA TYR A 142 -1.74 -12.02 6.60
C TYR A 142 -1.78 -12.28 8.10
N THR A 143 -0.88 -13.11 8.64
CA THR A 143 -0.98 -13.63 10.02
C THR A 143 0.31 -13.42 10.81
N SER A 144 1.31 -14.28 10.62
CA SER A 144 2.51 -14.32 11.45
C SER A 144 3.59 -13.29 11.07
N TRP A 145 3.46 -12.64 9.91
CA TRP A 145 4.43 -11.67 9.41
C TRP A 145 4.20 -10.24 9.91
N GLY A 146 3.27 -10.03 10.84
CA GLY A 146 3.13 -8.75 11.55
C GLY A 146 2.65 -7.58 10.70
N ASN A 147 2.09 -7.85 9.52
CA ASN A 147 1.45 -6.84 8.68
C ASN A 147 0.11 -6.44 9.28
N ARG A 148 -0.11 -5.14 9.51
CA ARG A 148 -1.23 -4.61 10.29
C ARG A 148 -1.77 -3.32 9.70
N PHE A 149 -3.10 -3.23 9.66
CA PHE A 149 -3.84 -2.06 9.21
C PHE A 149 -4.79 -1.63 10.33
N GLN A 150 -4.51 -0.53 11.01
CA GLN A 150 -5.25 -0.13 12.21
C GLN A 150 -5.59 1.36 12.16
N ASN A 151 -6.66 1.80 12.82
CA ASN A 151 -7.01 3.22 13.01
C ASN A 151 -7.01 4.08 11.73
N THR A 152 -7.21 3.48 10.55
CA THR A 152 -7.33 4.22 9.28
C THR A 152 -8.80 4.58 9.09
N THR A 153 -9.07 5.84 8.76
CA THR A 153 -10.42 6.32 8.48
C THR A 153 -10.72 6.13 7.01
N TYR A 154 -11.78 5.39 6.69
CA TYR A 154 -12.19 5.10 5.32
C TYR A 154 -13.48 5.86 4.95
N TYR A 155 -13.44 6.64 3.88
CA TYR A 155 -14.60 7.25 3.24
C TYR A 155 -14.91 6.49 1.95
N LEU A 156 -15.89 5.61 2.00
CA LEU A 156 -16.25 4.71 0.90
C LEU A 156 -17.51 5.21 0.18
N SER A 157 -17.56 5.09 -1.15
CA SER A 157 -18.75 5.49 -1.92
C SER A 157 -19.99 4.63 -1.60
N ASP A 158 -19.79 3.35 -1.28
CA ASP A 158 -20.80 2.45 -0.72
C ASP A 158 -20.11 1.50 0.29
N PRO A 159 -20.29 1.69 1.61
CA PRO A 159 -19.60 0.88 2.62
C PRO A 159 -20.02 -0.60 2.61
N ASN A 160 -21.09 -0.97 1.91
CA ASN A 160 -21.52 -2.37 1.77
C ASN A 160 -20.78 -3.12 0.66
N GLN A 161 -20.01 -2.43 -0.19
CA GLN A 161 -19.18 -3.08 -1.20
C GLN A 161 -17.86 -3.55 -0.59
N PRO A 162 -17.24 -4.59 -1.17
CA PRO A 162 -16.04 -5.17 -0.60
C PRO A 162 -14.78 -4.42 -1.08
N TYR A 163 -14.40 -3.39 -0.32
CA TYR A 163 -13.27 -2.49 -0.60
C TYR A 163 -11.93 -2.97 -0.05
N PHE A 164 -11.86 -4.12 0.62
CA PHE A 164 -10.65 -4.55 1.30
C PHE A 164 -10.16 -5.88 0.77
N VAL A 165 -8.85 -6.05 0.58
CA VAL A 165 -8.28 -7.33 0.14
C VAL A 165 -7.48 -7.98 1.25
N TRP A 166 -7.96 -9.10 1.78
CA TRP A 166 -7.30 -9.86 2.84
C TRP A 166 -7.57 -11.36 2.66
N PHE A 167 -6.60 -12.22 3.01
CA PHE A 167 -6.70 -13.67 2.78
C PHE A 167 -7.10 -14.05 1.34
N SER A 168 -6.62 -13.28 0.36
CA SER A 168 -6.98 -13.47 -1.06
C SER A 168 -8.49 -13.38 -1.35
N GLN A 169 -9.22 -12.66 -0.50
CA GLN A 169 -10.66 -12.41 -0.61
C GLN A 169 -10.92 -10.90 -0.54
N TYR A 170 -12.08 -10.49 -1.06
CA TYR A 170 -12.58 -9.13 -0.90
C TYR A 170 -13.53 -9.06 0.29
N TRP A 171 -13.31 -8.09 1.17
CA TRP A 171 -14.04 -7.89 2.42
C TRP A 171 -14.74 -6.54 2.44
N THR A 172 -15.91 -6.49 3.08
CA THR A 172 -16.60 -5.23 3.41
C THR A 172 -15.91 -4.52 4.56
N LEU A 173 -16.28 -3.25 4.81
CA LEU A 173 -15.77 -2.49 5.96
C LEU A 173 -16.07 -3.20 7.29
N ASP A 174 -17.29 -3.73 7.47
CA ASP A 174 -17.66 -4.46 8.68
C ASP A 174 -16.77 -5.68 8.95
N GLN A 175 -16.42 -6.45 7.91
CA GLN A 175 -15.54 -7.61 8.04
C GLN A 175 -14.10 -7.18 8.39
N TRP A 176 -13.63 -6.12 7.74
CA TRP A 176 -12.32 -5.54 7.98
C TRP A 176 -12.17 -5.02 9.40
N ASP A 177 -13.12 -4.23 9.88
CA ASP A 177 -13.13 -3.67 11.23
C ASP A 177 -13.27 -4.76 12.30
N THR A 178 -14.13 -5.75 12.05
CA THR A 178 -14.27 -6.91 12.96
C THR A 178 -12.94 -7.63 13.13
N TYR A 179 -12.22 -7.89 12.03
CA TYR A 179 -10.94 -8.56 12.08
C TYR A 179 -9.92 -7.78 12.92
N TRP A 180 -9.77 -6.48 12.69
CA TRP A 180 -8.78 -5.65 13.40
C TRP A 180 -9.16 -5.32 14.85
N SER A 181 -10.42 -5.45 15.24
CA SER A 181 -10.86 -5.21 16.63
C SER A 181 -10.34 -6.24 17.65
N VAL A 182 -9.80 -7.38 17.19
CA VAL A 182 -9.34 -8.50 18.02
C VAL A 182 -7.87 -8.88 17.80
N GLN A 183 -7.12 -8.09 17.01
CA GLN A 183 -5.68 -8.27 16.75
C GLN A 183 -4.82 -7.42 17.69
#